data_AF-A0A7W2FRW2-F1
#
_entry.id   AF-A0A7W2FRW2-F1
#
_cell.length_a   1.000
_cell.length_b   1.000
_cell.length_c   1.000
_cell.angle_alpha   90.00
_cell.angle_beta   90.00
_cell.angle_gamma   90.00
#
_symmetry.space_group_name_H-M   'P 1'
#
loop_
_entity.id
_entity.type
_entity.pdbx_description
1 polymer ?
#
loop_
_entity_poly.entity_id
_entity_poly.type
_entity_poly.pdbx_seq_one_letter_code
_entity_poly.pdbx_strand_id
1 'polypeptide(L)'
;MSSMVQLRKFAAIGGAISLALCWPLAVGQIGQNVIEDSVAKLNSDALTAEIVSYDRGYLSSTVTTRYVVTDPVMAAQLEADGVPAEIVVNSNIQHGLISLSADSVMDNWTEIPLTLHTVTQLNGNTDFEFKLDNWHQSTEGEDGAMMLITPSTLKGHATVLGQVDYELTVPSIEVDFNSGEKLLVENVTGQGSGKKVNSFWIGDQMMKIEQMSVFDPQQTVQFNLKNGEYVYSAEYAETTERVASKHTVSVGEVTVEQESLENLEIDFAFGDLDAASFEQLVTLYQNSPMLTAQDLQEMIPYLDNLFSKGFYLSSDKISMNIGDGEFTSQWKLIVPQGTDNVSQDPMKVMPALQGHFDSFISNALVDQYPAIQQTIDEGVIMEFVKQTDQGYQVKAEIKEGNIVFEGGQKVPLMSLLLPFMM
;
A
#
# COMPACT_ATOMS: atom_id res chain seq x y z
N MET A 1 19.76 13.97 3.25
CA MET A 1 20.15 12.53 3.26
C MET A 1 20.04 11.90 4.66
N SER A 2 20.26 12.62 5.78
CA SER A 2 20.03 12.10 7.15
C SER A 2 18.53 11.80 7.43
N SER A 3 17.62 12.65 6.97
CA SER A 3 16.16 12.53 7.19
C SER A 3 15.51 11.24 6.67
N MET A 4 15.99 10.66 5.56
CA MET A 4 15.45 9.39 5.02
C MET A 4 15.83 8.18 5.88
N VAL A 5 16.94 8.22 6.61
CA VAL A 5 17.36 7.13 7.50
C VAL A 5 16.48 7.12 8.76
N GLN A 6 16.09 8.29 9.26
CA GLN A 6 15.22 8.44 10.43
C GLN A 6 13.77 8.02 10.13
N LEU A 7 13.22 8.41 8.98
CA LEU A 7 11.89 7.94 8.52
C LEU A 7 11.81 6.41 8.38
N ARG A 8 12.92 5.76 7.99
CA ARG A 8 13.01 4.29 7.94
C ARG A 8 12.90 3.63 9.32
N LYS A 9 13.47 4.24 10.37
CA LYS A 9 13.35 3.74 11.76
C LYS A 9 11.92 3.79 12.27
N PHE A 10 11.20 4.89 11.99
CA PHE A 10 9.78 5.02 12.36
C PHE A 10 8.85 4.14 11.53
N ALA A 11 9.16 3.90 10.26
CA ALA A 11 8.47 2.90 9.44
C ALA A 11 8.69 1.47 9.96
N ALA A 12 9.89 1.15 10.48
CA ALA A 12 10.18 -0.14 11.11
C ALA A 12 9.43 -0.34 12.44
N ILE A 13 9.27 0.72 13.24
CA ILE A 13 8.40 0.74 14.42
C ILE A 13 6.94 0.48 14.03
N GLY A 14 6.44 1.09 12.95
CA GLY A 14 5.13 0.77 12.39
C GLY A 14 5.00 -0.68 11.89
N GLY A 15 6.09 -1.24 11.35
CA GLY A 15 6.20 -2.67 10.98
C GLY A 15 6.17 -3.60 12.20
N ALA A 16 6.84 -3.22 13.30
CA ALA A 16 6.81 -3.95 14.57
C ALA A 16 5.44 -3.90 15.23
N ILE A 17 4.78 -2.73 15.20
CA ILE A 17 3.37 -2.59 15.59
C ILE A 17 2.54 -3.53 14.71
N SER A 18 2.73 -3.55 13.40
CA SER A 18 2.00 -4.44 12.48
C SER A 18 2.19 -5.93 12.81
N LEU A 19 3.40 -6.38 13.18
CA LEU A 19 3.65 -7.75 13.64
C LEU A 19 2.96 -8.03 14.99
N ALA A 20 3.01 -7.06 15.90
CA ALA A 20 2.26 -7.06 17.14
C ALA A 20 0.76 -6.78 16.93
N LEU A 21 0.29 -6.51 15.70
CA LEU A 21 -1.13 -6.42 15.32
C LEU A 21 -1.60 -7.69 14.61
N CYS A 22 -0.68 -8.55 14.15
CA CYS A 22 -0.97 -9.87 13.56
C CYS A 22 -1.22 -10.96 14.63
N TRP A 23 -0.80 -10.74 15.89
CA TRP A 23 -1.03 -11.63 17.04
C TRP A 23 -2.51 -11.99 17.40
N PRO A 24 -3.60 -11.23 17.10
CA PRO A 24 -4.96 -11.57 17.55
C PRO A 24 -5.68 -12.50 16.59
N LEU A 25 -5.25 -12.54 15.32
CA LEU A 25 -5.84 -13.41 14.29
C LEU A 25 -5.64 -14.89 14.66
N ALA A 26 -4.80 -15.18 15.66
CA ALA A 26 -4.57 -16.49 16.25
C ALA A 26 -5.40 -16.81 17.51
N VAL A 27 -6.00 -15.83 18.20
CA VAL A 27 -6.71 -16.11 19.48
C VAL A 27 -8.21 -16.37 19.27
N GLY A 28 -8.70 -16.21 18.04
CA GLY A 28 -10.10 -16.38 17.66
C GLY A 28 -10.47 -17.81 17.25
N GLN A 29 -10.49 -18.77 18.19
CA GLN A 29 -11.31 -19.99 18.13
C GLN A 29 -11.19 -20.76 19.48
N ILE A 30 -12.17 -21.60 19.81
CA ILE A 30 -12.46 -22.00 21.20
C ILE A 30 -11.58 -23.15 21.73
N GLY A 31 -10.77 -22.88 22.77
CA GLY A 31 -10.15 -23.88 23.65
C GLY A 31 -8.63 -24.01 23.51
N GLN A 32 -7.99 -24.70 24.47
CA GLN A 32 -6.53 -24.91 24.51
C GLN A 32 -5.95 -25.43 23.18
N ASN A 33 -6.59 -26.43 22.56
CA ASN A 33 -6.15 -26.98 21.27
C ASN A 33 -6.17 -25.93 20.14
N VAL A 34 -7.01 -24.91 20.24
CA VAL A 34 -7.04 -23.84 19.23
C VAL A 34 -5.90 -22.87 19.47
N ILE A 35 -5.63 -22.49 20.72
CA ILE A 35 -4.47 -21.63 21.00
C ILE A 35 -3.20 -22.35 20.52
N GLU A 36 -3.11 -23.67 20.72
CA GLU A 36 -2.03 -24.51 20.18
C GLU A 36 -2.03 -24.53 18.64
N ASP A 37 -3.17 -24.75 17.97
CA ASP A 37 -3.28 -24.79 16.50
C ASP A 37 -2.96 -23.43 15.84
N SER A 38 -3.37 -22.33 16.45
CA SER A 38 -3.16 -21.00 15.93
C SER A 38 -1.73 -20.51 16.12
N VAL A 39 -1.12 -20.80 17.27
CA VAL A 39 0.31 -20.59 17.51
C VAL A 39 1.14 -21.42 16.51
N ALA A 40 0.75 -22.66 16.24
CA ALA A 40 1.40 -23.49 15.24
C ALA A 40 1.30 -22.91 13.81
N LYS A 41 0.17 -22.28 13.44
CA LYS A 41 -0.03 -21.64 12.13
C LYS A 41 0.74 -20.32 11.95
N LEU A 42 1.12 -19.65 13.05
CA LEU A 42 1.94 -18.43 12.99
C LEU A 42 3.43 -18.71 12.77
N ASN A 43 3.87 -19.94 13.04
CA ASN A 43 5.25 -20.33 12.80
C ASN A 43 5.59 -20.26 11.32
N SER A 44 6.60 -19.48 11.00
CA SER A 44 7.16 -19.29 9.66
C SER A 44 8.69 -19.25 9.76
N ASP A 45 9.38 -19.18 8.63
CA ASP A 45 10.84 -19.06 8.61
C ASP A 45 11.34 -17.77 9.30
N ALA A 46 10.49 -16.73 9.39
CA ALA A 46 10.82 -15.42 9.96
C ALA A 46 10.30 -15.20 11.40
N LEU A 47 9.33 -16.00 11.87
CA LEU A 47 8.66 -15.80 13.16
C LEU A 47 8.37 -17.14 13.83
N THR A 48 8.74 -17.28 15.09
CA THR A 48 8.31 -18.38 15.96
C THR A 48 7.35 -17.86 17.02
N ALA A 49 6.24 -18.56 17.23
CA ALA A 49 5.29 -18.35 18.29
C ALA A 49 5.21 -19.59 19.20
N GLU A 50 5.15 -19.39 20.51
CA GLU A 50 4.95 -20.47 21.48
C GLU A 50 4.07 -20.05 22.66
N ILE A 51 3.44 -21.04 23.31
CA ILE A 51 2.73 -20.85 24.58
C ILE A 51 3.74 -21.12 25.71
N VAL A 52 4.08 -20.08 26.47
CA VAL A 52 5.01 -20.17 27.61
C VAL A 52 4.29 -20.71 28.84
N SER A 53 3.06 -20.26 29.09
CA SER A 53 2.26 -20.71 30.21
C SER A 53 0.77 -20.65 29.89
N TYR A 54 -0.01 -21.57 30.48
CA TYR A 54 -1.47 -21.60 30.37
C TYR A 54 -2.05 -22.05 31.70
N ASP A 55 -2.61 -21.11 32.47
CA ASP A 55 -3.33 -21.38 33.70
C ASP A 55 -4.84 -21.40 33.43
N ARG A 56 -5.41 -22.60 33.45
CA ARG A 56 -6.81 -22.84 33.09
C ARG A 56 -7.70 -22.80 34.32
N GLY A 57 -8.58 -21.80 34.39
CA GLY A 57 -9.69 -21.78 35.33
C GLY A 57 -11.04 -22.14 34.69
N TYR A 58 -12.07 -22.24 35.53
CA TYR A 58 -13.42 -22.61 35.07
C TYR A 58 -14.12 -21.45 34.34
N LEU A 59 -14.06 -20.23 34.90
CA LEU A 59 -14.68 -19.02 34.33
C LEU A 59 -13.67 -18.04 33.73
N SER A 60 -12.38 -18.26 33.97
CA SER A 60 -11.30 -17.41 33.48
C SER A 60 -10.04 -18.23 33.29
N SER A 61 -9.19 -17.82 32.36
CA SER A 61 -7.86 -18.42 32.15
C SER A 61 -6.84 -17.31 31.96
N THR A 62 -5.57 -17.58 32.27
CA THR A 62 -4.46 -16.68 31.96
C THR A 62 -3.48 -17.41 31.05
N VAL A 63 -3.04 -16.73 30.00
CA VAL A 63 -2.14 -17.30 28.98
C VAL A 63 -0.97 -16.37 28.80
N THR A 64 0.23 -16.95 28.74
CA THR A 64 1.43 -16.23 28.31
C THR A 64 1.91 -16.83 27.00
N THR A 65 2.01 -16.01 25.96
CA THR A 65 2.58 -16.39 24.66
C THR A 65 3.87 -15.62 24.41
N ARG A 66 4.81 -16.22 23.69
CA ARG A 66 6.06 -15.61 23.26
C ARG A 66 6.17 -15.65 21.74
N TYR A 67 6.56 -14.53 21.16
CA TYR A 67 6.83 -14.37 19.73
C TYR A 67 8.29 -13.97 19.55
N VAL A 68 9.03 -14.67 18.69
CA VAL A 68 10.45 -14.45 18.44
C VAL A 68 10.67 -14.29 16.95
N VAL A 69 11.28 -13.18 16.55
CA VAL A 69 11.74 -12.98 15.17
C VAL A 69 13.01 -13.80 14.96
N THR A 70 12.92 -14.80 14.08
CA THR A 70 14.01 -15.76 13.84
C THR A 70 14.93 -15.35 12.70
N ASP A 71 14.49 -14.43 11.83
CA ASP A 71 15.33 -13.85 10.79
C ASP A 71 16.39 -12.93 11.44
N PRO A 72 17.70 -13.24 11.32
CA PRO A 72 18.76 -12.47 11.95
C PRO A 72 18.91 -11.05 11.42
N VAL A 73 18.56 -10.80 10.15
CA VAL A 73 18.60 -9.45 9.55
C VAL A 73 17.49 -8.60 10.17
N MET A 74 16.29 -9.17 10.26
CA MET A 74 15.14 -8.49 10.82
C MET A 74 15.29 -8.27 12.34
N ALA A 75 15.78 -9.27 13.07
CA ALA A 75 16.06 -9.15 14.50
C ALA A 75 17.11 -8.06 14.78
N ALA A 76 18.21 -8.01 14.02
CA ALA A 76 19.22 -6.96 14.18
C ALA A 76 18.69 -5.56 13.87
N GLN A 77 17.76 -5.45 12.91
CA GLN A 77 17.11 -4.18 12.59
C GLN A 77 16.18 -3.73 13.73
N LEU A 78 15.39 -4.63 14.30
CA LEU A 78 14.52 -4.34 15.45
C LEU A 78 15.34 -3.87 16.66
N GLU A 79 16.43 -4.56 16.99
CA GLU A 79 17.33 -4.15 18.07
C GLU A 79 17.94 -2.77 17.84
N ALA A 80 18.37 -2.47 16.60
CA ALA A 80 18.90 -1.15 16.24
C ALA A 80 17.86 -0.02 16.37
N ASP A 81 16.57 -0.36 16.29
CA ASP A 81 15.44 0.55 16.38
C ASP A 81 14.81 0.57 17.79
N GLY A 82 15.41 -0.11 18.77
CA GLY A 82 14.94 -0.14 20.16
C GLY A 82 13.69 -1.01 20.36
N VAL A 83 13.39 -1.89 19.40
CA VAL A 83 12.29 -2.83 19.48
C VAL A 83 12.82 -4.20 19.90
N PRO A 84 12.24 -4.86 20.92
CA PRO A 84 12.63 -6.22 21.28
C PRO A 84 12.35 -7.21 20.16
N ALA A 85 13.34 -8.03 19.78
CA ALA A 85 13.16 -9.13 18.83
C ALA A 85 12.32 -10.29 19.40
N GLU A 86 12.14 -10.32 20.72
CA GLU A 86 11.20 -11.19 21.43
C GLU A 86 10.09 -10.35 22.06
N ILE A 87 8.84 -10.74 21.84
CA ILE A 87 7.66 -10.11 22.46
C ILE A 87 6.92 -11.15 23.28
N VAL A 88 6.76 -10.88 24.57
CA VAL A 88 6.00 -11.69 25.53
C VAL A 88 4.67 -11.01 25.82
N VAL A 89 3.62 -11.81 25.83
CA VAL A 89 2.24 -11.34 25.86
C VAL A 89 1.51 -12.07 26.97
N ASN A 90 0.83 -11.31 27.82
CA ASN A 90 -0.06 -11.84 28.83
C ASN A 90 -1.51 -11.55 28.44
N SER A 91 -2.32 -12.60 28.37
CA SER A 91 -3.73 -12.54 28.01
C SER A 91 -4.59 -13.06 29.16
N ASN A 92 -5.55 -12.24 29.60
CA ASN A 92 -6.56 -12.62 30.57
C ASN A 92 -7.86 -12.96 29.84
N ILE A 93 -8.25 -14.23 29.87
CA ILE A 93 -9.41 -14.77 29.17
C ILE A 93 -10.56 -14.91 30.15
N GLN A 94 -11.76 -14.47 29.78
CA GLN A 94 -13.01 -14.71 30.49
C GLN A 94 -13.91 -15.62 29.67
N HIS A 95 -14.47 -16.64 30.32
CA HIS A 95 -15.38 -17.60 29.70
C HIS A 95 -16.83 -17.15 29.90
N GLY A 96 -17.44 -16.62 28.84
CA GLY A 96 -18.88 -16.38 28.79
C GLY A 96 -19.66 -17.65 28.45
N LEU A 97 -21.00 -17.58 28.54
CA LEU A 97 -21.87 -18.73 28.22
C LEU A 97 -21.83 -19.08 26.72
N ILE A 98 -21.63 -18.07 25.86
CA ILE A 98 -21.67 -18.17 24.39
C ILE A 98 -20.54 -17.39 23.71
N SER A 99 -19.54 -16.95 24.47
CA SER A 99 -18.41 -16.18 23.96
C SER A 99 -17.19 -16.31 24.87
N LEU A 100 -16.03 -15.99 24.33
CA LEU A 100 -14.78 -15.81 25.06
C LEU A 100 -14.33 -14.36 24.86
N SER A 101 -13.97 -13.67 25.94
CA SER A 101 -13.31 -12.37 25.83
C SER A 101 -11.89 -12.46 26.33
N ALA A 102 -10.97 -11.73 25.72
CA ALA A 102 -9.59 -11.66 26.17
C ALA A 102 -9.06 -10.24 26.15
N ASP A 103 -8.39 -9.85 27.24
CA ASP A 103 -7.61 -8.61 27.33
C ASP A 103 -6.12 -8.98 27.36
N SER A 104 -5.38 -8.49 26.37
CA SER A 104 -3.97 -8.82 26.14
C SER A 104 -3.08 -7.59 26.22
N VAL A 105 -1.93 -7.75 26.87
CA VAL A 105 -0.89 -6.73 27.03
C VAL A 105 0.50 -7.32 26.83
N MET A 106 1.43 -6.53 26.32
CA MET A 106 2.85 -6.92 26.24
C MET A 106 3.49 -6.83 27.63
N ASP A 107 4.22 -7.88 28.01
CA ASP A 107 4.87 -8.01 29.32
C ASP A 107 6.28 -7.44 29.34
N ASN A 108 7.04 -7.68 28.26
CA ASN A 108 8.46 -7.33 28.16
C ASN A 108 8.75 -6.07 27.34
N TRP A 109 7.72 -5.40 26.82
CA TRP A 109 7.83 -4.12 26.13
C TRP A 109 6.78 -3.12 26.64
N THR A 110 6.91 -2.73 27.91
CA THR A 110 5.93 -1.88 28.60
C THR A 110 5.96 -0.41 28.17
N GLU A 111 6.95 -0.01 27.37
CA GLU A 111 7.10 1.38 26.89
C GLU A 111 6.04 1.76 25.84
N ILE A 112 5.49 0.78 25.14
CA ILE A 112 4.38 0.98 24.20
C ILE A 112 3.05 0.64 24.91
N PRO A 113 2.18 1.63 25.19
CA PRO A 113 0.94 1.42 25.93
C PRO A 113 -0.16 0.91 25.00
N LEU A 114 0.08 -0.26 24.38
CA LEU A 114 -0.83 -0.93 23.47
C LEU A 114 -1.56 -2.07 24.19
N THR A 115 -2.87 -2.07 24.06
CA THR A 115 -3.76 -3.13 24.58
C THR A 115 -4.59 -3.71 23.45
N LEU A 116 -4.96 -4.98 23.59
CA LEU A 116 -5.89 -5.66 22.69
C LEU A 116 -7.04 -6.23 23.51
N HIS A 117 -8.26 -5.89 23.10
CA HIS A 117 -9.47 -6.55 23.54
C HIS A 117 -10.03 -7.41 22.40
N THR A 118 -10.47 -8.63 22.70
CA THR A 118 -11.13 -9.50 21.73
C THR A 118 -12.40 -10.12 22.31
N VAL A 119 -13.39 -10.37 21.45
CA VAL A 119 -14.59 -11.14 21.78
C VAL A 119 -14.84 -12.17 20.69
N THR A 120 -14.60 -13.44 21.00
CA THR A 120 -14.84 -14.58 20.09
C THR A 120 -16.18 -15.23 20.39
N GLN A 121 -17.03 -15.39 19.39
CA GLN A 121 -18.32 -16.05 19.49
C GLN A 121 -18.21 -17.59 19.31
N LEU A 122 -19.28 -18.34 19.62
CA LEU A 122 -19.32 -19.80 19.43
C LEU A 122 -19.04 -20.27 18.00
N ASN A 123 -19.35 -19.45 16.99
CA ASN A 123 -19.07 -19.76 15.59
C ASN A 123 -17.60 -19.48 15.20
N GLY A 124 -16.77 -18.96 16.11
CA GLY A 124 -15.37 -18.61 15.88
C GLY A 124 -15.15 -17.20 15.30
N ASN A 125 -16.20 -16.44 14.99
CA ASN A 125 -16.04 -15.06 14.59
C ASN A 125 -15.57 -14.21 15.78
N THR A 126 -14.70 -13.25 15.51
CA THR A 126 -13.99 -12.49 16.53
C THR A 126 -14.06 -11.00 16.25
N ASP A 127 -14.61 -10.26 17.20
CA ASP A 127 -14.43 -8.81 17.26
C ASP A 127 -13.09 -8.51 17.94
N PHE A 128 -12.33 -7.56 17.41
CA PHE A 128 -11.06 -7.12 17.98
C PHE A 128 -11.01 -5.60 18.11
N GLU A 129 -10.31 -5.12 19.12
CA GLU A 129 -10.06 -3.71 19.37
C GLU A 129 -8.67 -3.52 19.97
N PHE A 130 -7.79 -2.92 19.18
CA PHE A 130 -6.53 -2.38 19.64
C PHE A 130 -6.70 -0.96 20.12
N LYS A 131 -6.12 -0.67 21.28
CA LYS A 131 -6.03 0.68 21.83
C LYS A 131 -4.60 1.00 22.19
N LEU A 132 -4.07 2.03 21.56
CA LEU A 132 -2.82 2.67 21.93
C LEU A 132 -3.17 3.90 22.77
N ASP A 133 -2.71 3.98 24.01
CA ASP A 133 -2.75 5.23 24.78
C ASP A 133 -1.65 6.20 24.31
N ASN A 134 -1.55 7.38 24.93
CA ASN A 134 -0.50 8.34 24.60
C ASN A 134 0.88 7.67 24.64
N TRP A 135 1.54 7.60 23.48
CA TRP A 135 2.85 7.00 23.38
C TRP A 135 3.89 8.08 23.06
N HIS A 136 4.91 8.13 23.89
CA HIS A 136 6.06 9.00 23.71
C HIS A 136 7.32 8.15 23.54
N GLN A 137 8.13 8.47 22.54
CA GLN A 137 9.42 7.85 22.34
C GLN A 137 10.44 8.94 22.04
N SER A 138 11.57 8.93 22.75
CA SER A 138 12.66 9.86 22.52
C SER A 138 13.92 9.11 22.14
N THR A 139 14.57 9.53 21.07
CA THR A 139 15.91 9.04 20.69
C THR A 139 16.94 10.13 20.99
N GLU A 140 18.02 9.77 21.69
CA GLU A 140 19.11 10.71 22.00
C GLU A 140 20.07 10.93 20.81
N GLY A 141 20.84 12.03 20.86
CA GLY A 141 21.87 12.35 19.86
C GLY A 141 21.51 13.52 18.93
N GLU A 142 22.47 13.95 18.12
CA GLU A 142 22.31 15.08 17.17
C GLU A 142 21.27 14.76 16.08
N ASP A 143 21.12 13.47 15.73
CA ASP A 143 20.10 12.93 14.82
C ASP A 143 18.88 12.34 15.57
N GLY A 144 18.70 12.68 16.86
CA GLY A 144 17.59 12.21 17.68
C GLY A 144 16.27 12.94 17.37
N ALA A 145 15.17 12.38 17.86
CA ALA A 145 13.84 12.99 17.75
C ALA A 145 12.94 12.54 18.91
N MET A 146 11.93 13.35 19.21
CA MET A 146 10.82 13.01 20.09
C MET A 146 9.59 12.74 19.24
N MET A 147 9.03 11.54 19.36
CA MET A 147 7.78 11.15 18.74
C MET A 147 6.69 11.11 19.80
N LEU A 148 5.54 11.71 19.48
CA LEU A 148 4.31 11.64 20.26
C LEU A 148 3.19 11.11 19.36
N ILE A 149 2.53 10.05 19.81
CA ILE A 149 1.31 9.52 19.19
C ILE A 149 0.18 9.65 20.20
N THR A 150 -0.89 10.32 19.78
CA THR A 150 -2.10 10.50 20.59
C THR A 150 -2.93 9.20 20.62
N PRO A 151 -3.87 9.04 21.58
CA PRO A 151 -4.60 7.80 21.73
C PRO A 151 -5.28 7.37 20.44
N SER A 152 -4.98 6.14 20.02
CA SER A 152 -5.32 5.61 18.71
C SER A 152 -6.02 4.27 18.82
N THR A 153 -6.85 3.94 17.83
CA THR A 153 -7.67 2.72 17.86
C THR A 153 -7.65 2.01 16.52
N LEU A 154 -7.52 0.69 16.53
CA LEU A 154 -7.80 -0.19 15.39
C LEU A 154 -8.81 -1.24 15.85
N LYS A 155 -10.02 -1.21 15.33
CA LYS A 155 -11.08 -2.16 15.69
C LYS A 155 -11.61 -2.85 14.45
N GLY A 156 -12.20 -4.02 14.61
CA GLY A 156 -12.73 -4.75 13.48
C GLY A 156 -13.39 -6.07 13.83
N HIS A 157 -13.77 -6.78 12.78
CA HIS A 157 -14.42 -8.07 12.85
C HIS A 157 -13.71 -9.05 11.92
N ALA A 158 -13.38 -10.23 12.43
CA ALA A 158 -12.79 -11.31 11.66
C ALA A 158 -13.70 -12.54 11.69
N THR A 159 -13.91 -13.16 10.53
CA THR A 159 -14.73 -14.38 10.40
C THR A 159 -13.84 -15.62 10.24
N VAL A 160 -14.39 -16.79 10.56
CA VAL A 160 -13.70 -18.07 10.32
C VAL A 160 -13.42 -18.36 8.84
N LEU A 161 -14.04 -17.62 7.92
CA LEU A 161 -13.82 -17.71 6.48
C LEU A 161 -12.68 -16.80 5.99
N GLY A 162 -12.01 -16.08 6.90
CA GLY A 162 -10.92 -15.17 6.58
C GLY A 162 -11.36 -13.78 6.09
N GLN A 163 -12.66 -13.47 6.09
CA GLN A 163 -13.14 -12.10 5.90
C GLN A 163 -12.77 -11.27 7.13
N VAL A 164 -12.20 -10.09 6.91
CA VAL A 164 -11.84 -9.11 7.92
C VAL A 164 -12.41 -7.75 7.51
N ASP A 165 -13.11 -7.13 8.44
CA ASP A 165 -13.53 -5.74 8.41
C ASP A 165 -12.72 -4.98 9.46
N TYR A 166 -12.25 -3.77 9.16
CA TYR A 166 -11.51 -2.96 10.13
C TYR A 166 -11.77 -1.46 9.97
N GLU A 167 -11.57 -0.73 11.07
CA GLU A 167 -11.56 0.72 11.18
C GLU A 167 -10.36 1.15 12.04
N LEU A 168 -9.51 2.01 11.49
CA LEU A 168 -8.33 2.63 12.09
C LEU A 168 -8.60 4.12 12.31
N THR A 169 -8.20 4.62 13.49
CA THR A 169 -8.19 6.05 13.82
C THR A 169 -6.91 6.38 14.57
N VAL A 170 -6.12 7.30 14.02
CA VAL A 170 -4.93 7.88 14.65
C VAL A 170 -5.08 9.41 14.58
N PRO A 171 -5.47 10.07 15.69
CA PRO A 171 -5.80 11.49 15.66
C PRO A 171 -4.61 12.40 15.35
N SER A 172 -3.43 12.08 15.87
CA SER A 172 -2.24 12.89 15.64
C SER A 172 -0.96 12.11 15.93
N ILE A 173 0.02 12.29 15.04
CA ILE A 173 1.41 11.89 15.18
C ILE A 173 2.25 13.15 15.06
N GLU A 174 3.09 13.40 16.06
CA GLU A 174 4.01 14.52 16.11
C GLU A 174 5.43 14.01 16.26
N VAL A 175 6.35 14.50 15.44
CA VAL A 175 7.78 14.21 15.56
C VAL A 175 8.55 15.52 15.60
N ASP A 176 9.16 15.80 16.73
CA ASP A 176 10.07 16.93 16.93
C ASP A 176 11.51 16.43 16.80
N PHE A 177 12.22 16.89 15.78
CA PHE A 177 13.62 16.52 15.55
C PHE A 177 14.54 17.38 16.42
N ASN A 178 15.64 16.80 16.93
CA ASN A 178 16.60 17.54 17.74
C ASN A 178 17.30 18.67 16.96
N SER A 179 17.30 18.59 15.63
CA SER A 179 17.75 19.63 14.70
C SER A 179 16.79 20.83 14.60
N GLY A 180 15.58 20.72 15.15
CA GLY A 180 14.58 21.78 15.27
C GLY A 180 13.42 21.69 14.27
N GLU A 181 13.53 20.88 13.23
CA GLU A 181 12.43 20.54 12.33
C GLU A 181 11.30 19.81 13.07
N LYS A 182 10.11 19.86 12.48
CA LYS A 182 8.94 19.19 13.01
C LYS A 182 8.14 18.52 11.89
N LEU A 183 7.64 17.32 12.15
CA LEU A 183 6.63 16.65 11.33
C LEU A 183 5.35 16.53 12.14
N LEU A 184 4.24 16.93 11.55
CA LEU A 184 2.91 16.77 12.12
C LEU A 184 2.03 16.03 11.12
N VAL A 185 1.39 14.96 11.56
CA VAL A 185 0.37 14.22 10.81
C VAL A 185 -0.91 14.23 11.63
N GLU A 186 -2.02 14.65 11.04
CA GLU A 186 -3.31 14.81 11.69
C GLU A 186 -4.37 13.94 11.04
N ASN A 187 -5.19 13.34 11.91
CA ASN A 187 -6.38 12.54 11.60
C ASN A 187 -6.14 11.53 10.48
N VAL A 188 -5.25 10.57 10.74
CA VAL A 188 -5.15 9.39 9.88
C VAL A 188 -6.32 8.46 10.21
N THR A 189 -7.12 8.14 9.20
CA THR A 189 -8.19 7.16 9.32
C THR A 189 -8.04 6.09 8.27
N GLY A 190 -8.50 4.88 8.58
CA GLY A 190 -8.47 3.76 7.67
C GLY A 190 -9.70 2.92 7.84
N GLN A 191 -10.18 2.31 6.77
CA GLN A 191 -11.23 1.31 6.83
C GLN A 191 -11.04 0.31 5.71
N GLY A 192 -11.47 -0.93 5.93
CA GLY A 192 -11.43 -1.93 4.87
C GLY A 192 -12.31 -3.12 5.17
N SER A 193 -12.67 -3.83 4.11
CA SER A 193 -13.43 -5.07 4.15
C SER A 193 -12.90 -5.97 3.07
N GLY A 194 -12.48 -7.18 3.41
CA GLY A 194 -11.98 -8.11 2.43
C GLY A 194 -11.50 -9.42 3.02
N LYS A 195 -10.96 -10.26 2.16
CA LYS A 195 -10.34 -11.53 2.54
C LYS A 195 -9.14 -11.80 1.67
N LYS A 196 -8.19 -12.56 2.21
CA LYS A 196 -7.08 -13.07 1.41
C LYS A 196 -7.57 -14.25 0.56
N VAL A 197 -7.45 -14.13 -0.76
CA VAL A 197 -7.66 -15.22 -1.73
C VAL A 197 -6.34 -15.47 -2.42
N ASN A 198 -5.76 -16.66 -2.25
CA ASN A 198 -4.38 -16.95 -2.61
C ASN A 198 -3.43 -15.93 -1.95
N SER A 199 -2.58 -15.25 -2.72
CA SER A 199 -1.71 -14.16 -2.24
C SER A 199 -2.33 -12.76 -2.37
N PHE A 200 -3.57 -12.62 -2.84
CA PHE A 200 -4.22 -11.32 -3.04
C PHE A 200 -5.16 -10.97 -1.91
N TRP A 201 -5.17 -9.70 -1.51
CA TRP A 201 -6.27 -9.14 -0.74
C TRP A 201 -7.41 -8.81 -1.69
N ILE A 202 -8.57 -9.43 -1.51
CA ILE A 202 -9.78 -9.19 -2.32
C ILE A 202 -10.80 -8.46 -1.46
N GLY A 203 -11.27 -7.31 -1.94
CA GLY A 203 -12.16 -6.41 -1.21
C GLY A 203 -11.73 -4.95 -1.34
N ASP A 204 -12.27 -4.12 -0.46
CA ASP A 204 -12.11 -2.67 -0.48
C ASP A 204 -11.25 -2.20 0.71
N GLN A 205 -10.40 -1.21 0.49
CA GLN A 205 -9.67 -0.51 1.54
C GLN A 205 -9.64 1.00 1.23
N MET A 206 -9.67 1.80 2.27
CA MET A 206 -9.57 3.25 2.19
C MET A 206 -8.69 3.74 3.33
N MET A 207 -7.76 4.63 3.01
CA MET A 207 -6.89 5.31 3.96
C MET A 207 -7.00 6.81 3.71
N LYS A 208 -7.11 7.61 4.76
CA LYS A 208 -7.20 9.07 4.70
C LYS A 208 -6.21 9.70 5.65
N ILE A 209 -5.66 10.83 5.25
CA ILE A 209 -4.85 11.73 6.06
C ILE A 209 -5.45 13.12 5.88
N GLU A 210 -5.92 13.73 6.95
CA GLU A 210 -6.47 15.08 6.87
C GLU A 210 -5.38 16.10 6.59
N GLN A 211 -4.26 16.03 7.32
CA GLN A 211 -3.14 16.94 7.12
C GLN A 211 -1.80 16.28 7.42
N MET A 212 -0.79 16.60 6.62
CA MET A 212 0.62 16.34 6.92
C MET A 212 1.42 17.62 6.68
N SER A 213 2.16 18.07 7.69
CA SER A 213 2.95 19.29 7.63
C SER A 213 4.39 19.05 8.08
N VAL A 214 5.35 19.60 7.34
CA VAL A 214 6.77 19.61 7.70
C VAL A 214 7.19 21.06 7.92
N PHE A 215 7.81 21.31 9.07
CA PHE A 215 8.31 22.61 9.48
C PHE A 215 9.83 22.61 9.55
N ASP A 216 10.44 23.72 9.17
CA ASP A 216 11.87 23.97 9.40
C ASP A 216 12.17 24.34 10.86
N PRO A 217 13.45 24.53 11.26
CA PRO A 217 13.80 24.93 12.62
C PRO A 217 13.33 26.34 13.02
N GLN A 218 12.83 27.15 12.07
CA GLN A 218 12.20 28.45 12.33
C GLN A 218 10.67 28.34 12.44
N GLN A 219 10.12 27.13 12.39
CA GLN A 219 8.69 26.83 12.41
C GLN A 219 7.94 27.37 11.18
N THR A 220 8.63 27.50 10.06
CA THR A 220 8.02 27.80 8.75
C THR A 220 7.64 26.50 8.07
N VAL A 221 6.43 26.43 7.53
CA VAL A 221 5.95 25.28 6.75
C VAL A 221 6.76 25.18 5.46
N GLN A 222 7.45 24.05 5.28
CA GLN A 222 8.21 23.72 4.07
C GLN A 222 7.40 22.85 3.11
N PHE A 223 6.55 21.99 3.69
CA PHE A 223 5.67 21.09 2.97
C PHE A 223 4.34 21.00 3.71
N ASN A 224 3.24 21.01 2.97
CA ASN A 224 1.92 20.72 3.49
C ASN A 224 1.17 19.83 2.51
N LEU A 225 0.46 18.84 3.03
CA LEU A 225 -0.51 18.03 2.29
C LEU A 225 -1.81 18.06 3.07
N LYS A 226 -2.92 18.33 2.38
CA LYS A 226 -4.26 18.30 2.96
C LYS A 226 -5.17 17.36 2.18
N ASN A 227 -6.04 16.68 2.92
CA ASN A 227 -7.06 15.78 2.40
C ASN A 227 -6.46 14.74 1.45
N GLY A 228 -5.45 14.01 1.92
CA GLY A 228 -4.92 12.85 1.22
C GLY A 228 -5.84 11.66 1.42
N GLU A 229 -6.16 10.96 0.34
CA GLU A 229 -6.96 9.75 0.37
C GLU A 229 -6.37 8.72 -0.61
N TYR A 230 -6.35 7.47 -0.17
CA TYR A 230 -6.00 6.31 -0.97
C TYR A 230 -7.14 5.31 -0.88
N VAL A 231 -7.68 4.92 -2.03
CA VAL A 231 -8.73 3.90 -2.16
C VAL A 231 -8.19 2.74 -2.98
N TYR A 232 -8.40 1.54 -2.47
CA TYR A 232 -8.09 0.28 -3.12
C TYR A 232 -9.36 -0.54 -3.24
N SER A 233 -9.59 -1.14 -4.40
CA SER A 233 -10.56 -2.19 -4.56
C SER A 233 -9.98 -3.32 -5.41
N ALA A 234 -10.29 -4.56 -5.07
CA ALA A 234 -9.94 -5.70 -5.89
C ALA A 234 -11.01 -6.77 -5.88
N GLU A 235 -11.13 -7.44 -7.03
CA GLU A 235 -12.07 -8.51 -7.27
C GLU A 235 -11.37 -9.74 -7.85
N TYR A 236 -11.88 -10.91 -7.48
CA TYR A 236 -11.44 -12.19 -8.00
C TYR A 236 -12.60 -12.90 -8.68
N ALA A 237 -12.45 -13.14 -9.98
CA ALA A 237 -13.43 -13.84 -10.79
C ALA A 237 -13.15 -15.36 -10.75
N GLU A 238 -13.86 -16.09 -9.88
CA GLU A 238 -13.66 -17.54 -9.68
C GLU A 238 -13.79 -18.36 -10.98
N THR A 239 -14.65 -17.95 -11.92
CA THR A 239 -14.89 -18.69 -13.17
C THR A 239 -13.76 -18.60 -14.19
N THR A 240 -13.02 -17.49 -14.17
CA THR A 240 -11.92 -17.22 -15.11
C THR A 240 -10.56 -17.26 -14.43
N GLU A 241 -10.54 -17.38 -13.09
CA GLU A 241 -9.37 -17.31 -12.23
C GLU A 241 -8.58 -16.01 -12.44
N ARG A 242 -9.30 -14.91 -12.68
CA ARG A 242 -8.72 -13.60 -12.96
C ARG A 242 -8.88 -12.64 -11.80
N VAL A 243 -7.89 -11.78 -11.63
CA VAL A 243 -7.90 -10.69 -10.66
C VAL A 243 -7.93 -9.34 -11.37
N ALA A 244 -8.69 -8.41 -10.81
CA ALA A 244 -8.65 -7.01 -11.17
C ALA A 244 -8.51 -6.17 -9.91
N SER A 245 -7.80 -5.05 -10.00
CA SER A 245 -7.77 -4.05 -8.95
C SER A 245 -7.84 -2.65 -9.52
N LYS A 246 -8.30 -1.73 -8.67
CA LYS A 246 -8.27 -0.29 -8.88
C LYS A 246 -7.67 0.38 -7.66
N HIS A 247 -6.76 1.30 -7.93
CA HIS A 247 -6.08 2.14 -6.97
C HIS A 247 -6.43 3.58 -7.30
N THR A 248 -6.86 4.37 -6.33
CA THR A 248 -7.13 5.79 -6.50
C THR A 248 -6.41 6.55 -5.41
N VAL A 249 -5.60 7.53 -5.81
CA VAL A 249 -4.94 8.49 -4.93
C VAL A 249 -5.55 9.85 -5.21
N SER A 250 -6.07 10.50 -4.18
CA SER A 250 -6.58 11.85 -4.23
C SER A 250 -5.90 12.71 -3.18
N VAL A 251 -5.57 13.96 -3.53
CA VAL A 251 -5.03 14.95 -2.61
C VAL A 251 -5.71 16.29 -2.89
N GLY A 252 -6.35 16.85 -1.87
CA GLY A 252 -7.03 18.13 -2.01
C GLY A 252 -6.06 19.29 -2.28
N GLU A 253 -4.96 19.34 -1.54
CA GLU A 253 -3.94 20.39 -1.68
C GLU A 253 -2.56 19.85 -1.30
N VAL A 254 -1.55 20.14 -2.12
CA VAL A 254 -0.14 20.01 -1.76
C VAL A 254 0.51 21.38 -1.90
N THR A 255 1.17 21.84 -0.85
CA THR A 255 1.96 23.07 -0.86
C THR A 255 3.42 22.72 -0.62
N VAL A 256 4.31 23.21 -1.48
CA VAL A 256 5.76 23.14 -1.29
C VAL A 256 6.31 24.55 -1.40
N GLU A 257 6.89 25.06 -0.31
CA GLU A 257 7.33 26.46 -0.20
C GLU A 257 6.23 27.48 -0.59
N GLN A 258 6.25 27.99 -1.83
CA GLN A 258 5.32 28.99 -2.36
C GLN A 258 4.42 28.46 -3.50
N GLU A 259 4.59 27.20 -3.91
CA GLU A 259 3.79 26.60 -4.99
C GLU A 259 2.71 25.68 -4.40
N SER A 260 1.52 25.72 -4.99
CA SER A 260 0.40 24.84 -4.63
C SER A 260 -0.08 24.02 -5.84
N LEU A 261 -0.37 22.76 -5.56
CA LEU A 261 -1.07 21.82 -6.42
C LEU A 261 -2.42 21.53 -5.75
N GLU A 262 -3.51 21.64 -6.49
CA GLU A 262 -4.86 21.43 -5.97
C GLU A 262 -5.57 20.30 -6.73
N ASN A 263 -6.50 19.64 -6.04
CA ASN A 263 -7.40 18.61 -6.60
C ASN A 263 -6.67 17.54 -7.42
N LEU A 264 -5.53 17.06 -6.91
CA LEU A 264 -4.83 15.94 -7.52
C LEU A 264 -5.70 14.69 -7.36
N GLU A 265 -6.00 14.02 -8.46
CA GLU A 265 -6.66 12.72 -8.46
C GLU A 265 -6.01 11.85 -9.53
N ILE A 266 -5.54 10.67 -9.14
CA ILE A 266 -4.91 9.70 -10.02
C ILE A 266 -5.55 8.37 -9.71
N ASP A 267 -6.18 7.74 -10.70
CA ASP A 267 -6.52 6.33 -10.62
C ASP A 267 -5.61 5.47 -11.50
N PHE A 268 -5.44 4.23 -11.08
CA PHE A 268 -4.71 3.21 -11.80
C PHE A 268 -5.41 1.88 -11.58
N ALA A 269 -5.73 1.20 -12.67
CA ALA A 269 -6.38 -0.09 -12.65
C ALA A 269 -5.58 -1.10 -13.47
N PHE A 270 -5.56 -2.32 -12.99
CA PHE A 270 -5.19 -3.48 -13.79
C PHE A 270 -6.31 -4.50 -13.72
N GLY A 271 -6.54 -5.21 -14.82
CA GLY A 271 -7.58 -6.21 -14.85
C GLY A 271 -7.33 -7.29 -15.87
N ASP A 272 -8.17 -8.31 -15.76
CA ASP A 272 -8.04 -9.57 -16.48
C ASP A 272 -6.74 -10.34 -16.21
N LEU A 273 -5.99 -10.01 -15.16
CA LEU A 273 -4.73 -10.69 -14.83
C LEU A 273 -5.00 -12.14 -14.44
N ASP A 274 -4.25 -13.07 -15.01
CA ASP A 274 -4.23 -14.45 -14.56
C ASP A 274 -3.68 -14.53 -13.13
N ALA A 275 -4.54 -14.92 -12.18
CA ALA A 275 -4.19 -14.85 -10.77
C ALA A 275 -3.01 -15.75 -10.40
N ALA A 276 -2.97 -16.97 -10.95
CA ALA A 276 -1.90 -17.92 -10.67
C ALA A 276 -0.53 -17.42 -11.16
N SER A 277 -0.46 -16.92 -12.40
CA SER A 277 0.79 -16.38 -12.96
C SER A 277 1.24 -15.14 -12.22
N PHE A 278 0.30 -14.23 -11.96
CA PHE A 278 0.63 -12.98 -11.28
C PHE A 278 1.10 -13.22 -9.85
N GLU A 279 0.47 -14.14 -9.12
CA GLU A 279 0.90 -14.56 -7.78
C GLU A 279 2.35 -15.06 -7.78
N GLN A 280 2.68 -15.98 -8.69
CA GLN A 280 4.04 -16.54 -8.75
C GLN A 280 5.09 -15.47 -9.08
N LEU A 281 4.78 -14.54 -9.98
CA LEU A 281 5.67 -13.41 -10.31
C LEU A 281 5.89 -12.49 -9.09
N VAL A 282 4.83 -12.18 -8.34
CA VAL A 282 4.93 -11.37 -7.12
C VAL A 282 5.72 -12.10 -6.03
N THR A 283 5.47 -13.40 -5.82
CA THR A 283 6.21 -14.20 -4.84
C THR A 283 7.69 -14.28 -5.15
N LEU A 284 8.07 -14.52 -6.42
CA LEU A 284 9.48 -14.52 -6.84
C LEU A 284 10.13 -13.15 -6.62
N TYR A 285 9.43 -12.06 -6.94
CA TYR A 285 9.94 -10.71 -6.70
C TYR A 285 10.11 -10.38 -5.20
N GLN A 286 9.16 -10.80 -4.35
CA GLN A 286 9.22 -10.54 -2.91
C GLN A 286 10.32 -11.35 -2.19
N ASN A 287 10.58 -12.58 -2.65
CA ASN A 287 11.54 -13.48 -2.01
C ASN A 287 12.98 -13.31 -2.50
N SER A 288 13.19 -12.60 -3.61
CA SER A 288 14.52 -12.38 -4.20
C SER A 288 14.91 -10.91 -4.22
N PRO A 289 15.69 -10.42 -3.23
CA PRO A 289 16.19 -9.03 -3.18
C PRO A 289 17.01 -8.62 -4.41
N MET A 290 17.61 -9.60 -5.09
CA MET A 290 18.18 -9.47 -6.43
C MET A 290 17.79 -10.71 -7.23
N LEU A 291 17.16 -10.50 -8.39
CA LEU A 291 16.77 -11.58 -9.28
C LEU A 291 18.02 -12.30 -9.81
N THR A 292 18.14 -13.59 -9.48
CA THR A 292 19.19 -14.45 -10.02
C THR A 292 18.84 -14.92 -11.43
N ALA A 293 19.82 -15.47 -12.16
CA ALA A 293 19.55 -16.10 -13.45
C ALA A 293 18.57 -17.28 -13.34
N GLN A 294 18.54 -17.96 -12.18
CA GLN A 294 17.59 -19.03 -11.91
C GLN A 294 16.18 -18.46 -11.71
N ASP A 295 16.04 -17.40 -10.94
CA ASP A 295 14.76 -16.73 -10.71
C ASP A 295 14.15 -16.26 -12.04
N LEU A 296 14.97 -15.64 -12.89
CA LEU A 296 14.55 -15.25 -14.23
C LEU A 296 14.05 -16.44 -15.05
N GLN A 297 14.69 -17.60 -14.93
CA GLN A 297 14.27 -18.81 -15.64
C GLN A 297 12.96 -19.40 -15.09
N GLU A 298 12.73 -19.27 -13.79
CA GLU A 298 11.48 -19.66 -13.12
C GLU A 298 10.33 -18.70 -13.44
N MET A 299 10.61 -17.41 -13.71
CA MET A 299 9.61 -16.41 -14.10
C MET A 299 9.07 -16.60 -15.53
N ILE A 300 9.88 -17.14 -16.45
CA ILE A 300 9.53 -17.29 -17.88
C ILE A 300 8.13 -17.89 -18.12
N PRO A 301 7.77 -19.07 -17.57
CA PRO A 301 6.46 -19.66 -17.84
C PRO A 301 5.30 -18.80 -17.35
N TYR A 302 5.47 -18.09 -16.23
CA TYR A 302 4.44 -17.22 -15.68
C TYR A 302 4.29 -15.93 -16.49
N LEU A 303 5.40 -15.37 -16.97
CA LEU A 303 5.36 -14.25 -17.92
C LEU A 303 4.64 -14.66 -19.20
N ASP A 304 5.01 -15.78 -19.81
CA ASP A 304 4.37 -16.24 -21.04
C ASP A 304 2.87 -16.51 -20.84
N ASN A 305 2.47 -17.12 -19.72
CA ASN A 305 1.06 -17.37 -19.44
C ASN A 305 0.28 -16.08 -19.17
N LEU A 306 0.87 -15.10 -18.48
CA LEU A 306 0.24 -13.80 -18.23
C LEU A 306 -0.05 -13.06 -19.55
N PHE A 307 0.93 -12.98 -20.46
CA PHE A 307 0.74 -12.35 -21.77
C PHE A 307 -0.19 -13.17 -22.69
N SER A 308 -0.09 -14.49 -22.67
CA SER A 308 -0.96 -15.38 -23.45
C SER A 308 -2.42 -15.24 -23.03
N LYS A 309 -2.72 -15.16 -21.73
CA LYS A 309 -4.08 -14.96 -21.23
C LYS A 309 -4.61 -13.53 -21.43
N GLY A 310 -3.71 -12.57 -21.64
CA GLY A 310 -4.04 -11.17 -21.85
C GLY A 310 -4.44 -10.46 -20.56
N PHE A 311 -4.30 -9.14 -20.56
CA PHE A 311 -4.61 -8.27 -19.44
C PHE A 311 -4.75 -6.82 -19.91
N TYR A 312 -5.23 -5.92 -19.05
CA TYR A 312 -5.19 -4.49 -19.31
C TYR A 312 -4.63 -3.71 -18.14
N LEU A 313 -4.08 -2.55 -18.47
CA LEU A 313 -3.71 -1.48 -17.55
C LEU A 313 -4.48 -0.22 -17.96
N SER A 314 -4.99 0.56 -17.03
CA SER A 314 -5.66 1.81 -17.34
C SER A 314 -5.53 2.84 -16.24
N SER A 315 -5.73 4.09 -16.63
CA SER A 315 -6.10 5.20 -15.76
C SER A 315 -7.31 5.85 -16.40
N ASP A 316 -8.46 5.78 -15.75
CA ASP A 316 -9.68 6.43 -16.21
C ASP A 316 -9.64 7.93 -15.88
N LYS A 317 -8.84 8.32 -14.88
CA LYS A 317 -8.72 9.71 -14.43
C LYS A 317 -7.36 10.00 -13.80
N ILE A 318 -6.62 10.86 -14.48
CA ILE A 318 -5.55 11.69 -13.93
C ILE A 318 -6.04 13.12 -14.05
N SER A 319 -6.16 13.84 -12.95
CA SER A 319 -6.53 15.26 -12.96
C SER A 319 -5.76 16.03 -11.91
N MET A 320 -5.39 17.26 -12.24
CA MET A 320 -4.79 18.18 -11.27
C MET A 320 -4.98 19.63 -11.70
N ASN A 321 -5.02 20.52 -10.70
CA ASN A 321 -5.00 21.97 -10.88
C ASN A 321 -3.66 22.54 -10.42
N ILE A 322 -3.05 23.39 -11.24
CA ILE A 322 -1.82 24.10 -10.91
C ILE A 322 -2.09 25.58 -11.17
N GLY A 323 -2.19 26.38 -10.09
CA GLY A 323 -2.71 27.75 -10.19
C GLY A 323 -4.09 27.77 -10.85
N ASP A 324 -4.25 28.58 -11.90
CA ASP A 324 -5.49 28.64 -12.70
C ASP A 324 -5.52 27.59 -13.85
N GLY A 325 -4.47 26.77 -13.95
CA GLY A 325 -4.30 25.73 -14.95
C GLY A 325 -5.02 24.43 -14.60
N GLU A 326 -5.39 23.66 -15.63
CA GLU A 326 -6.00 22.34 -15.51
C GLU A 326 -5.27 21.35 -16.41
N PHE A 327 -4.98 20.18 -15.88
CA PHE A 327 -4.51 19.02 -16.63
C PHE A 327 -5.44 17.83 -16.38
N THR A 328 -5.83 17.15 -17.45
CA THR A 328 -6.52 15.86 -17.35
C THR A 328 -5.92 14.84 -18.32
N SER A 329 -5.92 13.56 -17.93
CA SER A 329 -5.48 12.45 -18.77
C SER A 329 -6.26 11.18 -18.44
N GLN A 330 -6.51 10.38 -19.47
CA GLN A 330 -7.04 9.03 -19.36
C GLN A 330 -6.34 8.16 -20.41
N TRP A 331 -6.05 6.92 -20.04
CA TRP A 331 -5.41 5.98 -20.96
C TRP A 331 -5.78 4.55 -20.61
N LYS A 332 -5.75 3.69 -21.63
CA LYS A 332 -5.91 2.25 -21.47
C LYS A 332 -4.98 1.52 -22.41
N LEU A 333 -4.26 0.55 -21.88
CA LEU A 333 -3.39 -0.37 -22.61
C LEU A 333 -3.92 -1.79 -22.41
N ILE A 334 -4.01 -2.54 -23.49
CA ILE A 334 -4.56 -3.90 -23.52
C ILE A 334 -3.55 -4.79 -24.21
N VAL A 335 -3.13 -5.85 -23.52
CA VAL A 335 -2.48 -7.01 -24.11
C VAL A 335 -3.57 -8.03 -24.42
N PRO A 336 -3.92 -8.26 -25.69
CA PRO A 336 -4.99 -9.20 -26.03
C PRO A 336 -4.56 -10.64 -25.73
N GLN A 337 -5.54 -11.49 -25.44
CA GLN A 337 -5.35 -12.94 -25.35
C GLN A 337 -4.75 -13.49 -26.65
N GLY A 338 -3.82 -14.44 -26.53
CA GLY A 338 -3.08 -15.04 -27.65
C GLY A 338 -1.74 -14.35 -27.94
N THR A 339 -1.27 -13.46 -27.06
CA THR A 339 0.08 -12.87 -27.17
C THR A 339 1.11 -13.87 -26.63
N ASP A 340 1.42 -14.90 -27.42
CA ASP A 340 2.19 -16.07 -26.98
C ASP A 340 3.71 -15.95 -27.17
N ASN A 341 4.46 -16.65 -26.31
CA ASN A 341 5.93 -16.79 -26.37
C ASN A 341 6.67 -15.44 -26.33
N VAL A 342 6.22 -14.54 -25.45
CA VAL A 342 6.83 -13.21 -25.25
C VAL A 342 8.24 -13.35 -24.68
N SER A 343 8.50 -14.37 -23.87
CA SER A 343 9.84 -14.66 -23.34
C SER A 343 10.87 -14.96 -24.44
N GLN A 344 10.44 -15.56 -25.54
CA GLN A 344 11.30 -15.92 -26.67
C GLN A 344 11.40 -14.80 -27.70
N ASP A 345 10.33 -14.02 -27.85
CA ASP A 345 10.25 -12.92 -28.80
C ASP A 345 9.46 -11.72 -28.22
N PRO A 346 10.13 -10.89 -27.39
CA PRO A 346 9.50 -9.72 -26.76
C PRO A 346 8.95 -8.71 -27.77
N MET A 347 9.45 -8.73 -29.01
CA MET A 347 9.02 -7.82 -30.07
C MET A 347 7.57 -8.06 -30.51
N LYS A 348 6.95 -9.19 -30.13
CA LYS A 348 5.53 -9.49 -30.41
C LYS A 348 4.56 -8.66 -29.58
N VAL A 349 5.00 -8.12 -28.44
CA VAL A 349 4.11 -7.34 -27.55
C VAL A 349 3.67 -6.06 -28.25
N MET A 350 4.61 -5.29 -28.78
CA MET A 350 4.33 -3.98 -29.40
C MET A 350 3.28 -4.01 -30.50
N PRO A 351 3.32 -4.91 -31.51
CA PRO A 351 2.30 -4.99 -32.53
C PRO A 351 0.94 -5.51 -32.01
N ALA A 352 0.93 -6.28 -30.92
CA ALA A 352 -0.28 -6.82 -30.31
C ALA A 352 -1.01 -5.82 -29.39
N LEU A 353 -0.27 -4.86 -28.81
CA LEU A 353 -0.83 -3.85 -27.92
C LEU A 353 -1.96 -3.07 -28.58
N GLN A 354 -3.05 -2.91 -27.82
CA GLN A 354 -4.20 -2.10 -28.19
C GLN A 354 -4.46 -1.08 -27.09
N GLY A 355 -5.09 0.04 -27.41
CA GLY A 355 -5.35 1.03 -26.38
C GLY A 355 -5.80 2.38 -26.89
N HIS A 356 -5.93 3.31 -25.96
CA HIS A 356 -6.16 4.71 -26.25
C HIS A 356 -5.48 5.59 -25.21
N PHE A 357 -5.30 6.85 -25.59
CA PHE A 357 -4.75 7.92 -24.78
C PHE A 357 -5.51 9.20 -25.13
N ASP A 358 -6.02 9.89 -24.10
CA ASP A 358 -6.67 11.19 -24.23
C ASP A 358 -6.14 12.08 -23.11
N SER A 359 -5.58 13.23 -23.45
CA SER A 359 -5.06 14.18 -22.48
C SER A 359 -5.37 15.61 -22.89
N PHE A 360 -5.59 16.46 -21.90
CA PHE A 360 -5.93 17.86 -22.06
C PHE A 360 -5.09 18.72 -21.13
N ILE A 361 -4.62 19.85 -21.66
CA ILE A 361 -3.87 20.89 -20.96
C ILE A 361 -4.58 22.21 -21.24
N SER A 362 -5.00 22.94 -20.21
CA SER A 362 -5.69 24.23 -20.39
C SER A 362 -4.77 25.33 -20.90
N ASN A 363 -5.33 26.35 -21.56
CA ASN A 363 -4.56 27.53 -21.99
C ASN A 363 -3.84 28.21 -20.81
N ALA A 364 -4.51 28.34 -19.67
CA ALA A 364 -3.94 28.95 -18.47
C ALA A 364 -2.68 28.22 -17.99
N LEU A 365 -2.65 26.88 -18.08
CA LEU A 365 -1.48 26.10 -17.70
C LEU A 365 -0.29 26.34 -18.65
N VAL A 366 -0.55 26.44 -19.95
CA VAL A 366 0.51 26.73 -20.95
C VAL A 366 1.05 28.15 -20.78
N ASP A 367 0.17 29.13 -20.54
CA ASP A 367 0.55 30.52 -20.33
C ASP A 367 1.41 30.70 -19.06
N GLN A 368 1.10 29.94 -18.02
CA GLN A 368 1.83 29.97 -16.75
C GLN A 368 3.19 29.28 -16.83
N TYR A 369 3.33 28.25 -17.68
CA TYR A 369 4.57 27.46 -17.82
C TYR A 369 5.10 27.47 -19.27
N PRO A 370 5.81 28.53 -19.70
CA PRO A 370 6.33 28.63 -21.07
C PRO A 370 7.23 27.48 -21.52
N ALA A 371 7.82 26.73 -20.58
CA ALA A 371 8.64 25.55 -20.87
C ALA A 371 7.87 24.44 -21.61
N ILE A 372 6.56 24.28 -21.36
CA ILE A 372 5.74 23.27 -22.05
C ILE A 372 5.24 23.75 -23.41
N GLN A 373 5.23 25.07 -23.65
CA GLN A 373 4.71 25.66 -24.88
C GLN A 373 5.46 25.18 -26.13
N GLN A 374 6.79 25.10 -26.08
CA GLN A 374 7.58 24.63 -27.23
C GLN A 374 7.15 23.21 -27.67
N THR A 375 6.94 22.31 -26.71
CA THR A 375 6.54 20.93 -27.01
C THR A 375 5.13 20.88 -27.59
N ILE A 376 4.23 21.75 -27.10
CA ILE A 376 2.86 21.87 -27.61
C ILE A 376 2.85 22.42 -29.03
N ASP A 377 3.62 23.48 -29.30
CA ASP A 377 3.72 24.10 -30.63
C ASP A 377 4.24 23.10 -31.67
N GLU A 378 5.30 22.34 -31.33
CA GLU A 378 5.81 21.26 -32.17
C GLU A 378 4.75 20.17 -32.41
N GLY A 379 4.01 19.79 -31.36
CA GLY A 379 2.92 18.83 -31.44
C GLY A 379 1.74 19.31 -32.31
N VAL A 380 1.42 20.61 -32.30
CA VAL A 380 0.39 21.21 -33.16
C VAL A 380 0.85 21.22 -34.62
N ILE A 381 2.12 21.59 -34.88
CA ILE A 381 2.71 21.56 -36.23
C ILE A 381 2.70 20.14 -36.80
N MET A 382 2.99 19.15 -35.96
CA MET A 382 2.95 17.74 -36.32
C MET A 382 1.53 17.15 -36.29
N GLU A 383 0.48 17.93 -36.03
CA GLU A 383 -0.92 17.45 -35.93
C GLU A 383 -1.14 16.32 -34.89
N PHE A 384 -0.25 16.17 -33.92
CA PHE A 384 -0.40 15.28 -32.77
C PHE A 384 -1.25 15.91 -31.67
N VAL A 385 -1.22 17.24 -31.60
CA VAL A 385 -1.95 18.06 -30.63
C VAL A 385 -2.99 18.88 -31.39
N LYS A 386 -4.20 18.91 -30.87
CA LYS A 386 -5.30 19.73 -31.36
C LYS A 386 -5.52 20.90 -30.42
N GLN A 387 -5.40 22.12 -30.94
CA GLN A 387 -5.78 23.32 -30.21
C GLN A 387 -7.31 23.47 -30.20
N THR A 388 -7.85 23.83 -29.05
CA THR A 388 -9.27 24.09 -28.79
C THR A 388 -9.42 25.47 -28.13
N ASP A 389 -10.65 25.96 -27.99
CA ASP A 389 -10.91 27.24 -27.32
C ASP A 389 -10.47 27.25 -25.84
N GLN A 390 -10.41 26.07 -25.19
CA GLN A 390 -10.09 25.93 -23.77
C GLN A 390 -8.64 25.53 -23.50
N GLY A 391 -7.93 25.01 -24.50
CA GLY A 391 -6.60 24.44 -24.32
C GLY A 391 -6.17 23.52 -25.45
N TYR A 392 -5.27 22.60 -25.14
CA TYR A 392 -4.62 21.70 -26.08
C TYR A 392 -4.97 20.26 -25.72
N GLN A 393 -5.37 19.48 -26.73
CA GLN A 393 -5.81 18.10 -26.54
C GLN A 393 -5.00 17.13 -27.41
N VAL A 394 -4.59 16.02 -26.82
CA VAL A 394 -3.99 14.88 -27.52
C VAL A 394 -4.94 13.71 -27.42
N LYS A 395 -5.37 13.18 -28.56
CA LYS A 395 -6.13 11.93 -28.64
C LYS A 395 -5.46 10.98 -29.61
N ALA A 396 -5.21 9.77 -29.15
CA ALA A 396 -4.61 8.74 -29.96
C ALA A 396 -5.13 7.34 -29.62
N GLU A 397 -5.16 6.48 -30.62
CA GLU A 397 -5.38 5.05 -30.48
C GLU A 397 -4.07 4.30 -30.65
N ILE A 398 -3.87 3.25 -29.85
CA ILE A 398 -2.78 2.30 -30.02
C ILE A 398 -3.34 1.09 -30.76
N LYS A 399 -2.80 0.80 -31.94
CA LYS A 399 -3.17 -0.36 -32.75
C LYS A 399 -2.06 -0.74 -33.72
N GLU A 400 -1.88 -2.03 -33.92
CA GLU A 400 -0.95 -2.60 -34.92
C GLU A 400 0.49 -2.04 -34.76
N GLY A 401 0.94 -1.84 -33.52
CA GLY A 401 2.30 -1.33 -33.24
C GLY A 401 2.48 0.17 -33.48
N ASN A 402 1.39 0.93 -33.68
CA ASN A 402 1.42 2.36 -33.94
C ASN A 402 0.50 3.12 -32.98
N ILE A 403 0.88 4.36 -32.71
CA ILE A 403 0.02 5.41 -32.17
C ILE A 403 -0.62 6.11 -33.36
N VAL A 404 -1.94 6.17 -33.38
CA VAL A 404 -2.74 6.75 -34.46
C VAL A 404 -3.50 7.95 -33.90
N PHE A 405 -3.11 9.15 -34.31
CA PHE A 405 -3.73 10.41 -33.87
C PHE A 405 -5.01 10.73 -34.68
N GLU A 406 -5.87 11.63 -34.18
CA GLU A 406 -7.11 12.03 -34.87
C GLU A 406 -6.88 12.49 -36.33
N GLY A 407 -5.75 13.16 -36.60
CA GLY A 407 -5.37 13.60 -37.96
C GLY A 407 -5.01 12.45 -38.92
N GLY A 408 -4.99 11.21 -38.45
CA GLY A 408 -4.62 10.02 -39.22
C GLY A 408 -3.11 9.77 -39.28
N GLN A 409 -2.30 10.64 -38.66
CA GLN A 409 -0.86 10.43 -38.52
C GLN A 409 -0.56 9.21 -37.67
N LYS A 410 0.47 8.45 -38.07
CA LYS A 410 0.88 7.22 -37.43
C LYS A 410 2.33 7.32 -36.98
N VAL A 411 2.56 7.08 -35.69
CA VAL A 411 3.89 7.03 -35.09
C VAL A 411 4.14 5.61 -34.58
N PRO A 412 5.19 4.91 -35.05
CA PRO A 412 5.51 3.58 -34.54
C PRO A 412 5.78 3.63 -33.03
N LEU A 413 5.19 2.71 -32.24
CA LEU A 413 5.43 2.67 -30.79
C LEU A 413 6.91 2.58 -30.43
N MET A 414 7.71 1.89 -31.25
CA MET A 414 9.15 1.78 -31.03
C MET A 414 9.91 3.09 -31.08
N SER A 415 9.41 4.12 -31.77
CA SER A 415 10.11 5.41 -31.79
C SER A 415 10.07 6.12 -30.44
N LEU A 416 9.10 5.79 -29.58
CA LEU A 416 9.02 6.33 -28.22
C LEU A 416 10.08 5.73 -27.27
N LEU A 417 10.62 4.56 -27.59
CA LEU A 417 11.62 3.88 -26.77
C LEU A 417 13.06 4.24 -27.14
N LEU A 418 13.29 4.83 -28.33
CA LEU A 418 14.61 5.23 -28.80
C LEU A 418 15.35 6.19 -27.86
N PRO A 419 14.71 7.20 -27.24
CA PRO A 419 15.38 8.09 -26.29
C PRO A 419 15.84 7.41 -24.99
N PHE A 420 15.23 6.27 -24.63
CA PHE A 420 15.58 5.51 -23.42
C PHE A 420 16.64 4.43 -23.67
N MET A 421 16.96 4.16 -24.94
CA MET A 421 17.99 3.22 -25.37
C MET A 421 19.30 3.89 -25.77
N MET A 422 19.34 5.23 -25.78
CA MET A 422 20.55 6.05 -25.93
C MET A 422 20.95 6.63 -24.57
#